data_AF-A0A2V7Y7K0-F1
#
_entry.id   AF-A0A2V7Y7K0-F1
#
_cell.length_a   1.000
_cell.length_b   1.000
_cell.length_c   1.000
_cell.angle_alpha   90.00
_cell.angle_beta   90.00
_cell.angle_gamma   90.00
#
_symmetry.space_group_name_H-M   'P 1'
#
loop_
_entity.id
_entity.type
_entity.pdbx_description
1 polymer ?
#
loop_
_entity_poly.entity_id
_entity_poly.type
_entity_poly.pdbx_seq_one_letter_code
_entity_poly.pdbx_strand_id
1 'polypeptide(L)'
;MPEITAQAKVFRDWEAVLGACAQNTAQLPGVDALKADLEALLAQARDLKVQQESHAGSRLVATQQLDKAIEAGREAARKLRAFAVVHLGTASMALSQFGVTPRQRRGKKSKTPGTPPPTVGGAQTSAHDQTATTQGKEGTHV
;
A
#
# COMPACT_ATOMS: atom_id res chain seq x y z
N MET A 1 13.16 -2.47 -10.00
CA MET A 1 14.61 -2.62 -9.77
C MET A 1 15.28 -1.33 -10.22
N PRO A 2 16.20 -0.72 -9.44
CA PRO A 2 16.62 0.64 -9.71
C PRO A 2 17.68 0.72 -10.81
N GLU A 3 17.61 1.78 -11.61
CA GLU A 3 18.36 2.12 -12.84
C GLU A 3 19.87 2.40 -12.64
N ILE A 4 20.52 1.70 -11.71
CA ILE A 4 21.94 1.89 -11.36
C ILE A 4 22.85 1.69 -12.60
N THR A 5 22.40 0.92 -13.58
CA THR A 5 23.14 0.64 -14.82
C THR A 5 23.22 1.84 -15.78
N ALA A 6 22.21 2.71 -15.83
CA ALA A 6 22.18 3.82 -16.79
C ALA A 6 23.19 4.92 -16.41
N GLN A 7 23.20 5.32 -15.14
CA GLN A 7 24.09 6.37 -14.62
C GLN A 7 25.56 5.91 -14.60
N ALA A 8 25.81 4.66 -14.20
CA ALA A 8 27.16 4.08 -14.22
C ALA A 8 27.73 3.99 -15.65
N LYS A 9 26.89 3.74 -16.65
CA LYS A 9 27.30 3.76 -18.06
C LYS A 9 27.74 5.15 -18.49
N VAL A 10 27.01 6.19 -18.10
CA VAL A 10 27.35 7.59 -18.41
C VAL A 10 28.66 8.01 -17.75
N PHE A 11 28.89 7.64 -16.49
CA PHE A 11 30.16 7.95 -15.81
C PHE A 11 31.35 7.26 -16.49
N ARG A 12 31.21 6.00 -16.87
CA ARG A 12 32.25 5.28 -17.63
C ARG A 12 32.53 5.90 -18.99
N ASP A 13 31.49 6.38 -19.67
CA ASP A 13 31.64 7.07 -20.95
C ASP A 13 32.45 8.36 -20.79
N TRP A 14 32.14 9.18 -19.78
CA TRP A 14 32.87 10.41 -19.49
C TRP A 14 34.33 10.15 -19.08
N GLU A 15 34.58 9.11 -18.28
CA GLU A 15 35.94 8.67 -17.93
C GLU A 15 36.72 8.21 -19.17
N ALA A 16 36.07 7.48 -20.08
CA ALA A 16 36.68 7.02 -21.32
C ALA A 16 37.05 8.19 -22.24
N VAL A 17 36.17 9.20 -22.35
CA VAL A 17 36.44 10.43 -23.11
C VAL A 17 37.62 11.20 -22.50
N LEU A 18 37.66 11.38 -21.17
CA LEU A 18 38.79 12.02 -20.49
C LEU A 18 40.11 11.27 -20.74
N GLY A 19 40.08 9.93 -20.63
CA GLY A 19 41.23 9.07 -20.91
C GLY A 19 41.71 9.18 -22.36
N ALA A 20 40.79 9.17 -23.33
CA ALA A 20 41.12 9.33 -24.74
C ALA A 20 41.70 10.73 -25.04
N CYS A 21 41.16 11.78 -24.42
CA CYS A 21 41.68 13.13 -24.56
C CYS A 21 43.06 13.29 -23.91
N ALA A 22 43.37 12.55 -22.83
CA ALA A 22 44.70 12.52 -22.21
C ALA A 22 45.74 11.84 -23.11
N GLN A 23 45.35 10.73 -23.77
CA GLN A 23 46.22 9.99 -24.69
C GLN A 23 46.51 10.74 -26.01
N ASN A 24 45.56 11.57 -26.48
CA ASN A 24 45.66 12.29 -27.75
C ASN A 24 45.96 13.79 -27.57
N THR A 25 46.61 14.18 -26.47
CA THR A 25 46.97 15.57 -26.15
C THR A 25 47.74 16.29 -27.26
N ALA A 26 48.63 15.58 -27.96
CA ALA A 26 49.38 16.13 -29.10
C ALA A 26 48.51 16.47 -30.32
N GLN A 27 47.34 15.84 -30.45
CA GLN A 27 46.39 16.08 -31.56
C GLN A 27 45.30 17.09 -31.20
N LEU A 28 45.17 17.44 -29.92
CA LEU A 28 44.11 18.30 -29.38
C LEU A 28 44.69 19.45 -28.54
N PRO A 29 45.46 20.37 -29.15
CA PRO A 29 45.96 21.55 -28.44
C PRO A 29 44.79 22.43 -27.97
N GLY A 30 44.80 22.82 -26.69
CA GLY A 30 43.78 23.69 -26.09
C GLY A 30 42.55 22.99 -25.50
N VAL A 31 42.52 21.65 -25.46
CA VAL A 31 41.38 20.89 -24.90
C VAL A 31 41.37 20.83 -23.36
N ASP A 32 42.40 21.37 -22.70
CA ASP A 32 42.60 21.24 -21.25
C ASP A 32 41.49 21.91 -20.43
N ALA A 33 40.95 23.04 -20.91
CA ALA A 33 39.79 23.68 -20.27
C ALA A 33 38.55 22.78 -20.32
N LEU A 34 38.28 22.15 -21.46
CA LEU A 34 37.14 21.25 -21.64
C LEU A 34 37.29 19.95 -20.83
N LYS A 35 38.52 19.45 -20.67
CA LYS A 35 38.82 18.33 -19.76
C LYS A 35 38.54 18.72 -18.31
N ALA A 36 39.05 19.87 -17.87
CA ALA A 36 38.85 20.35 -16.52
C ALA A 36 37.35 20.53 -16.19
N ASP A 37 36.57 21.06 -17.13
CA ASP A 37 35.12 21.20 -16.99
C ASP A 37 34.44 19.84 -16.83
N LEU A 38 34.79 18.85 -17.68
CA LEU A 38 34.21 17.51 -17.62
C LEU A 38 34.63 16.76 -16.34
N GLU A 39 35.87 16.91 -15.88
CA GLU A 39 36.34 16.38 -14.60
C GLU A 39 35.57 16.97 -13.41
N ALA A 40 35.34 18.29 -13.43
CA ALA A 40 34.57 18.97 -12.39
C ALA A 40 33.10 18.49 -12.36
N LEU A 41 32.47 18.30 -13.53
CA LEU A 41 31.11 17.76 -13.62
C LEU A 41 31.05 16.30 -13.14
N LEU A 42 32.05 15.49 -13.47
CA LEU A 42 32.13 14.11 -13.01
C LEU A 42 32.30 14.01 -11.50
N ALA A 43 33.11 14.88 -10.89
CA ALA A 43 33.26 14.97 -9.44
C ALA A 43 31.94 15.36 -8.76
N GLN A 44 31.25 16.39 -9.27
CA GLN A 44 29.95 16.83 -8.77
C GLN A 44 28.89 15.72 -8.86
N ALA A 45 28.83 15.02 -9.99
CA ALA A 45 27.84 13.97 -10.20
C ALA A 45 28.05 12.78 -9.25
N ARG A 46 29.31 12.43 -8.94
CA ARG A 46 29.64 11.41 -7.94
C ARG A 46 29.23 11.84 -6.53
N ASP A 47 29.50 13.08 -6.15
CA ASP A 47 29.10 13.61 -4.84
C ASP A 47 27.58 13.58 -4.66
N LEU A 48 26.84 14.06 -5.66
CA LEU A 48 25.37 14.00 -5.67
C LEU A 48 24.85 12.56 -5.58
N LYS A 49 25.56 11.60 -6.19
CA LYS A 49 25.18 10.18 -6.09
C LYS A 49 25.31 9.66 -4.66
N VAL A 50 26.42 9.98 -3.99
CA VAL A 50 26.65 9.63 -2.57
C VAL A 50 25.57 10.27 -1.68
N GLN A 51 25.23 11.53 -1.93
CA GLN A 51 24.15 12.21 -1.20
C GLN A 51 22.79 11.53 -1.42
N GLN A 52 22.48 11.11 -2.66
CA GLN A 52 21.23 10.40 -2.97
C GLN A 52 21.12 9.08 -2.17
N GLU A 53 22.21 8.31 -2.09
CA GLU A 53 22.25 7.05 -1.34
C GLU A 53 22.11 7.29 0.17
N SER A 54 22.78 8.32 0.69
CA SER A 54 22.63 8.76 2.08
C SER A 54 21.18 9.14 2.40
N HIS A 55 20.55 9.97 1.58
CA HIS A 55 19.14 10.37 1.76
C HIS A 55 18.17 9.20 1.65
N ALA A 56 18.46 8.21 0.80
CA ALA A 56 17.66 6.99 0.74
C ALA A 56 17.71 6.22 2.07
N GLY A 57 18.90 6.12 2.68
CA GLY A 57 19.09 5.56 4.02
C GLY A 57 18.35 6.38 5.09
N SER A 58 18.52 7.70 5.09
CA SER A 58 17.83 8.59 6.04
C SER A 58 16.32 8.48 5.94
N ARG A 59 15.77 8.39 4.71
CA ARG A 59 14.33 8.21 4.48
C ARG A 59 13.83 6.91 5.08
N LEU A 60 14.57 5.83 4.91
CA LEU A 60 14.20 4.53 5.48
C LEU A 60 14.19 4.59 7.02
N VAL A 61 15.20 5.21 7.63
CA VAL A 61 15.27 5.39 9.09
C VAL A 61 14.11 6.26 9.59
N ALA A 62 13.85 7.39 8.94
CA ALA A 62 12.76 8.29 9.31
C ALA A 62 11.39 7.60 9.21
N THR A 63 11.19 6.76 8.18
CA THR A 63 9.94 5.98 8.02
C THR A 63 9.76 4.99 9.17
N GLN A 64 10.82 4.24 9.53
CA GLN A 64 10.76 3.32 10.67
C GLN A 64 10.50 4.04 11.99
N GLN A 65 11.07 5.23 12.19
CA GLN A 65 10.81 6.04 13.39
C GLN A 65 9.37 6.54 13.41
N LEU A 66 8.83 6.97 12.27
CA LEU A 66 7.45 7.40 12.13
C LEU A 66 6.49 6.26 12.47
N ASP A 67 6.71 5.06 11.93
CA ASP A 67 5.86 3.89 12.22
C ASP A 67 5.85 3.54 13.71
N LYS A 68 7.03 3.57 14.36
CA LYS A 68 7.15 3.37 15.81
C LYS A 68 6.38 4.44 16.59
N ALA A 69 6.50 5.71 16.19
CA ALA A 69 5.79 6.82 16.83
C ALA A 69 4.27 6.71 16.65
N ILE A 70 3.80 6.30 15.47
CA ILE A 70 2.38 6.06 15.19
C ILE A 70 1.85 4.93 16.09
N GLU A 71 2.57 3.81 16.20
CA GLU A 71 2.12 2.69 17.02
C GLU A 71 2.09 3.05 18.51
N ALA A 72 3.12 3.76 19.01
CA ALA A 72 3.12 4.29 20.36
C ALA A 72 1.96 5.27 20.60
N GLY A 73 1.68 6.15 19.63
CA GLY A 73 0.57 7.10 19.67
C GLY A 73 -0.80 6.41 19.68
N ARG A 74 -0.98 5.31 18.94
CA ARG A 74 -2.21 4.50 18.96
C ARG A 74 -2.46 3.89 20.33
N GLU A 75 -1.43 3.35 20.96
CA GLU A 75 -1.54 2.78 22.30
C GLU A 75 -1.84 3.85 23.35
N ALA A 76 -1.17 5.02 23.27
CA ALA A 76 -1.46 6.15 24.13
C ALA A 76 -2.91 6.65 23.97
N ALA A 77 -3.39 6.76 22.73
CA ALA A 77 -4.78 7.13 22.43
C ALA A 77 -5.76 6.09 22.98
N ARG A 78 -5.47 4.80 22.88
CA ARG A 78 -6.29 3.72 23.45
C ARG A 78 -6.40 3.84 24.97
N LYS A 79 -5.29 4.08 25.66
CA LYS A 79 -5.26 4.30 27.11
C LYS A 79 -6.08 5.54 27.50
N LEU A 80 -5.94 6.63 26.76
CA LEU A 80 -6.66 7.87 27.03
C LEU A 80 -8.18 7.70 26.82
N ARG A 81 -8.58 6.97 25.78
CA ARG A 81 -9.99 6.59 25.56
C ARG A 81 -10.54 5.73 26.70
N ALA A 82 -9.79 4.73 27.15
CA ALA A 82 -10.19 3.90 28.28
C ALA A 82 -10.32 4.71 29.57
N PHE A 83 -9.39 5.62 29.83
CA PHE A 83 -9.43 6.54 30.96
C PHE A 83 -10.66 7.45 30.91
N ALA A 84 -10.98 8.02 29.75
CA ALA A 84 -12.19 8.82 29.56
C ALA A 84 -13.47 8.02 29.87
N VAL A 85 -13.53 6.74 29.48
CA VAL A 85 -14.66 5.84 29.81
C VAL A 85 -14.78 5.60 31.32
N VAL A 86 -13.66 5.40 32.01
CA VAL A 86 -13.64 5.21 33.47
C VAL A 86 -14.15 6.46 34.19
N HIS A 87 -13.74 7.66 33.76
CA HIS A 87 -14.10 8.91 34.42
C HIS A 87 -15.50 9.44 34.07
N LEU A 88 -15.90 9.37 32.81
CA LEU A 88 -17.19 9.92 32.34
C LEU A 88 -18.34 8.90 32.44
N GLY A 89 -18.01 7.62 32.61
CA GLY A 89 -18.97 6.52 32.63
C GLY A 89 -19.37 6.03 31.23
N THR A 90 -19.64 4.73 31.13
CA THR A 90 -19.80 4.01 29.84
C THR A 90 -20.95 4.48 28.94
N ALA A 91 -21.94 5.19 29.48
CA ALA A 91 -23.13 5.65 28.75
C ALA A 91 -23.12 7.16 28.45
N SER A 92 -22.08 7.90 28.86
CA SER A 92 -22.01 9.35 28.66
C SER A 92 -21.80 9.71 27.19
N MET A 93 -22.61 10.64 26.67
CA MET A 93 -22.49 11.11 25.29
C MET A 93 -21.21 11.92 25.05
N ALA A 94 -20.57 12.44 26.11
CA ALA A 94 -19.27 13.12 26.04
C ALA A 94 -18.15 12.20 25.54
N LEU A 95 -18.31 10.86 25.61
CA LEU A 95 -17.35 9.89 25.07
C LEU A 95 -17.18 9.98 23.54
N SER A 96 -18.18 10.50 22.84
CA SER A 96 -18.13 10.69 21.38
C SER A 96 -17.01 11.63 20.93
N GLN A 97 -16.69 12.64 21.74
CA GLN A 97 -15.60 13.60 21.47
C GLN A 97 -14.21 12.95 21.55
N PHE A 98 -14.08 11.84 22.27
CA PHE A 98 -12.84 11.06 22.38
C PHE A 98 -12.76 9.93 21.33
N GLY A 99 -13.71 9.88 20.39
CA GLY A 99 -13.84 8.81 19.39
C GLY A 99 -14.29 7.47 19.99
N VAL A 100 -14.93 7.49 21.17
CA VAL A 100 -15.48 6.29 21.82
C VAL A 100 -16.99 6.31 21.70
N THR A 101 -17.57 5.23 21.16
CA THR A 101 -19.04 5.12 21.05
C THR A 101 -19.65 4.80 22.43
N PRO A 102 -20.56 5.63 22.98
CA PRO A 102 -21.21 5.37 24.26
C PRO A 102 -22.04 4.07 24.21
N ARG A 103 -22.04 3.30 25.31
CA ARG A 103 -22.83 2.07 25.43
C ARG A 103 -24.31 2.40 25.60
N GLN A 104 -25.04 2.39 24.49
CA GLN A 104 -26.49 2.49 24.49
C GLN A 104 -27.11 1.20 25.03
N ARG A 105 -28.04 1.31 25.99
CA ARG A 105 -28.86 0.16 26.43
C ARG A 105 -29.74 -0.26 25.25
N ARG A 106 -29.40 -1.38 24.62
CA ARG A 106 -30.25 -1.99 23.57
C ARG A 106 -31.56 -2.41 24.23
N GLY A 107 -32.66 -1.73 23.91
CA GLY A 107 -33.99 -2.13 24.35
C GLY A 107 -34.29 -3.55 23.86
N LYS A 108 -34.69 -4.44 24.77
CA LYS A 108 -35.22 -5.76 24.38
C LYS A 108 -36.49 -5.51 23.57
N LYS A 109 -36.50 -5.86 22.27
CA LYS A 109 -37.75 -6.00 21.53
C LYS A 109 -38.57 -7.09 22.22
N SER A 110 -39.72 -6.72 22.80
CA SER A 110 -40.71 -7.70 23.23
C SER A 110 -41.16 -8.49 21.99
N LYS A 111 -41.05 -9.81 22.04
CA LYS A 111 -41.66 -10.70 21.04
C LYS A 111 -43.17 -10.57 21.20
N THR A 112 -43.85 -9.97 20.23
CA THR A 112 -45.30 -10.13 20.07
C THR A 112 -45.58 -11.62 19.74
N PRO A 113 -46.60 -12.27 20.36
CA PRO A 113 -46.91 -13.69 20.10
C PRO A 113 -47.38 -13.87 18.66
N GLY A 114 -46.79 -14.84 17.96
CA GLY A 114 -47.10 -15.15 16.57
C GLY A 114 -48.46 -15.82 16.40
N THR A 115 -49.17 -15.43 15.35
CA THR A 115 -50.32 -16.13 14.77
C THR A 115 -49.87 -17.51 14.24
N PRO A 116 -50.64 -18.60 14.42
CA PRO A 116 -50.22 -19.95 14.02
C PRO A 116 -50.26 -20.17 12.50
N PRO A 117 -49.45 -21.10 11.95
CA PRO A 117 -49.38 -21.41 10.52
C PRO A 117 -50.55 -22.30 10.06
N PRO A 118 -50.89 -22.31 8.75
CA PRO A 118 -51.99 -23.10 8.21
C PRO A 118 -51.65 -24.60 8.11
N THR A 119 -52.67 -25.40 8.39
CA THR A 119 -52.73 -26.87 8.38
C THR A 119 -52.33 -27.51 7.05
N VAL A 120 -51.60 -28.63 7.16
CA VAL A 120 -51.15 -29.54 6.10
C VAL A 120 -52.35 -30.22 5.41
N GLY A 121 -52.44 -30.13 4.07
CA GLY A 121 -53.34 -30.91 3.22
C GLY A 121 -52.57 -32.04 2.52
N GLY A 122 -53.05 -33.26 2.67
CA GLY A 122 -52.35 -34.50 2.37
C GLY A 122 -52.22 -34.91 0.90
N ALA A 123 -51.51 -36.02 0.76
CA ALA A 123 -50.95 -36.65 -0.43
C ALA A 123 -51.94 -37.30 -1.42
N GLN A 124 -51.32 -37.80 -2.51
CA GLN A 124 -51.73 -38.84 -3.47
C GLN A 124 -52.27 -38.30 -4.81
N THR A 125 -51.87 -38.76 -6.00
CA THR A 125 -51.02 -39.89 -6.45
C THR A 125 -50.66 -39.65 -7.91
N SER A 126 -49.43 -39.99 -8.30
CA SER A 126 -48.99 -40.04 -9.70
C SER A 126 -49.41 -41.36 -10.37
N ALA A 127 -49.97 -41.34 -11.58
CA ALA A 127 -49.90 -42.44 -12.55
C ALA A 127 -50.36 -41.99 -13.96
N HIS A 128 -49.67 -42.53 -14.98
CA HIS A 128 -49.88 -42.42 -16.43
C HIS A 128 -49.31 -41.16 -17.09
N ASP A 129 -48.10 -41.22 -17.67
CA ASP A 129 -47.69 -41.93 -18.91
C ASP A 129 -48.23 -41.27 -20.18
N GLN A 130 -47.29 -40.68 -20.94
CA GLN A 130 -47.22 -40.55 -22.41
C GLN A 130 -46.34 -39.33 -22.75
N THR A 131 -45.07 -39.58 -23.10
CA THR A 131 -44.53 -39.85 -24.45
C THR A 131 -44.24 -38.59 -25.26
N ALA A 132 -43.09 -38.66 -25.94
CA ALA A 132 -42.69 -37.88 -27.12
C ALA A 132 -42.33 -36.41 -26.82
N THR A 133 -41.30 -35.80 -27.39
CA THR A 133 -40.31 -36.17 -28.41
C THR A 133 -39.46 -34.90 -28.61
N THR A 134 -38.17 -35.08 -28.90
CA THR A 134 -37.31 -34.14 -29.67
C THR A 134 -36.91 -32.82 -28.99
N GLN A 135 -35.71 -32.25 -29.14
CA GLN A 135 -34.39 -32.57 -29.71
C GLN A 135 -33.68 -31.19 -29.70
N GLY A 136 -32.37 -31.12 -29.44
CA GLY A 136 -31.61 -29.86 -29.59
C GLY A 136 -30.66 -29.61 -28.41
N LYS A 137 -29.43 -30.16 -28.37
CA LYS A 137 -28.22 -29.68 -29.09
C LYS A 137 -27.84 -28.28 -28.57
N GLU A 138 -26.69 -27.96 -27.99
CA GLU A 138 -25.30 -28.45 -27.95
C GLU A 138 -24.78 -28.04 -26.53
N GLY A 139 -23.84 -28.72 -25.87
CA GLY A 139 -22.53 -29.09 -26.35
C GLY A 139 -21.46 -28.36 -25.54
N THR A 140 -21.06 -28.98 -24.44
CA THR A 140 -19.72 -28.90 -23.82
C THR A 140 -18.60 -29.01 -24.86
N HIS A 141 -17.50 -28.29 -24.68
CA HIS A 141 -16.11 -28.82 -24.68
C HIS A 141 -15.14 -27.66 -24.36
N VAL A 142 -14.37 -27.79 -23.27
CA VAL A 142 -12.89 -28.00 -23.24
C VAL A 142 -12.08 -26.74 -23.54
#